data_AF-A0A743Z3D0-F1
#
_entry.id   AF-A0A743Z3D0-F1
#
_cell.length_a   1.000
_cell.length_b   1.000
_cell.length_c   1.000
_cell.angle_alpha   90.00
_cell.angle_beta   90.00
_cell.angle_gamma   90.00
#
_symmetry.space_group_name_H-M   'P 1'
#
loop_
_entity.id
_entity.type
_entity.pdbx_description
1 polymer ?
#
loop_
_entity_poly.entity_id
_entity_poly.type
_entity_poly.pdbx_seq_one_letter_code
_entity_poly.pdbx_strand_id
1 'polypeptide(L)'
;MTEHQSNFKDGGSPSRQDDDVCKDILFSGSNDEQCFDAEAGCFTKDTIVSTSEGPFHLGDLRDFNKKLNVITQAGSVLTSGGVARGGVQDVFGLLTDSSYIKGTSVHRVLRISGDSTSEMTALTDLRKGDLVLCQKGIPGSQVPVYNDERLDVSDAQELGKHISNMSMDNIQGSGLYLSDKFHNKSGYFSINIYNVLKKFDAFVFRIPKKILYAPKEYVAAYLRGYFDGGTRFHLNRITATAACRELASDIVYLLNLFEINAEITTTLTGFEVVISGRDDIDRFRQEIEFLKNTHDFSGARVKPVNSGIDYEKLCQEYNARVPEMS
;
A
#
# COMPACT_ATOMS: atom_id res chain seq x y z
N MET A 1 -51.50 31.18 -44.31
CA MET A 1 -51.39 30.20 -45.41
C MET A 1 -51.35 28.82 -44.77
N THR A 2 -52.35 28.02 -45.13
CA THR A 2 -52.68 26.70 -44.60
C THR A 2 -52.00 25.60 -45.42
N GLU A 3 -51.55 24.56 -44.70
CA GLU A 3 -51.42 23.13 -45.02
C GLU A 3 -51.14 22.61 -46.44
N HIS A 4 -50.15 21.70 -46.53
CA HIS A 4 -50.37 20.38 -47.12
C HIS A 4 -49.44 19.28 -46.56
N GLN A 5 -50.02 18.08 -46.44
CA GLN A 5 -49.54 16.84 -45.83
C GLN A 5 -48.49 16.10 -46.67
N SER A 6 -47.65 15.25 -46.05
CA SER A 6 -47.44 13.88 -46.55
C SER A 6 -46.84 12.91 -45.50
N ASN A 7 -47.67 11.89 -45.19
CA ASN A 7 -47.40 10.45 -45.08
C ASN A 7 -46.26 9.89 -44.19
N PHE A 8 -46.68 9.44 -43.00
CA PHE A 8 -46.13 8.30 -42.27
C PHE A 8 -46.65 6.96 -42.84
N LYS A 9 -45.73 6.04 -43.17
CA LYS A 9 -45.90 4.57 -43.10
C LYS A 9 -44.56 3.99 -42.68
N ASP A 10 -44.43 3.52 -41.44
CA ASP A 10 -44.71 2.15 -40.95
C ASP A 10 -43.62 1.14 -41.33
N GLY A 11 -42.94 0.62 -40.32
CA GLY A 11 -41.77 -0.24 -40.47
C GLY A 11 -41.12 -0.64 -39.15
N GLY A 12 -41.88 -1.36 -38.31
CA GLY A 12 -41.34 -2.44 -37.48
C GLY A 12 -40.65 -2.10 -36.15
N SER A 13 -41.43 -2.15 -35.07
CA SER A 13 -40.92 -2.46 -33.71
C SER A 13 -40.28 -3.86 -33.68
N PRO A 14 -39.29 -4.10 -32.79
CA PRO A 14 -39.61 -4.99 -31.68
C PRO A 14 -39.10 -4.51 -30.31
N SER A 15 -40.04 -4.62 -29.38
CA SER A 15 -39.92 -4.97 -27.96
C SER A 15 -38.52 -5.19 -27.38
N ARG A 16 -38.25 -4.39 -26.33
CA ARG A 16 -37.37 -4.78 -25.22
C ARG A 16 -37.93 -6.05 -24.58
N GLN A 17 -37.20 -7.14 -24.72
CA GLN A 17 -37.21 -8.27 -23.79
C GLN A 17 -35.82 -8.33 -23.17
N ASP A 18 -35.81 -8.24 -21.84
CA ASP A 18 -34.71 -8.69 -21.01
C ASP A 18 -34.35 -10.13 -21.39
N ASP A 19 -33.07 -10.40 -21.61
CA ASP A 19 -32.46 -11.72 -21.44
C ASP A 19 -30.93 -11.56 -21.40
N ASP A 20 -30.45 -11.53 -20.17
CA ASP A 20 -29.32 -12.31 -19.66
C ASP A 20 -28.48 -13.07 -20.71
N VAL A 21 -27.30 -12.55 -21.03
CA VAL A 21 -26.23 -13.31 -21.70
C VAL A 21 -24.88 -12.94 -21.07
N CYS A 22 -24.72 -13.30 -19.80
CA CYS A 22 -23.47 -13.93 -19.36
C CYS A 22 -23.39 -15.29 -20.07
N LYS A 23 -22.69 -15.38 -21.20
CA LYS A 23 -22.30 -16.67 -21.78
C LYS A 23 -20.79 -16.74 -21.95
N ASP A 24 -20.21 -17.57 -21.09
CA ASP A 24 -19.27 -18.63 -21.44
C ASP A 24 -18.01 -18.21 -22.19
N ILE A 25 -17.02 -17.71 -21.42
CA ILE A 25 -15.63 -18.07 -21.72
C ILE A 25 -15.36 -19.39 -20.99
N LEU A 26 -15.69 -20.48 -21.68
CA LEU A 26 -15.24 -21.84 -21.38
C LEU A 26 -13.71 -21.87 -21.43
N PHE A 27 -13.06 -21.90 -20.26
CA PHE A 27 -11.70 -22.40 -20.16
C PHE A 27 -11.76 -23.92 -20.00
N SER A 28 -11.36 -24.62 -21.06
CA SER A 28 -11.18 -26.06 -21.09
C SER A 28 -10.10 -26.51 -20.10
N GLY A 29 -10.53 -27.26 -19.09
CA GLY A 29 -9.84 -28.37 -18.43
C GLY A 29 -8.34 -28.27 -18.14
N SER A 30 -8.03 -28.05 -16.86
CA SER A 30 -7.06 -28.90 -16.15
C SER A 30 -7.62 -29.16 -14.75
N ASN A 31 -7.95 -30.42 -14.48
CA ASN A 31 -8.36 -30.92 -13.18
C ASN A 31 -7.18 -30.84 -12.20
N ASP A 32 -7.00 -29.69 -11.57
CA ASP A 32 -6.33 -29.60 -10.27
C ASP A 32 -7.38 -29.15 -9.26
N GLU A 33 -8.16 -30.11 -8.75
CA GLU A 33 -8.88 -29.96 -7.49
C GLU A 33 -7.84 -29.80 -6.36
N GLN A 34 -7.24 -28.62 -6.26
CA GLN A 34 -6.52 -28.25 -5.05
C GLN A 34 -7.55 -28.09 -3.94
N CYS A 35 -7.40 -28.92 -2.91
CA CYS A 35 -8.22 -28.97 -1.72
C CYS A 35 -8.34 -27.55 -1.13
N PHE A 36 -9.51 -26.92 -1.29
CA PHE A 36 -9.84 -25.67 -0.66
C PHE A 36 -10.17 -25.95 0.80
N ASP A 37 -9.22 -25.66 1.68
CA ASP A 37 -9.51 -25.64 3.10
C ASP A 37 -10.15 -24.28 3.44
N ALA A 38 -11.49 -24.25 3.50
CA ALA A 38 -12.24 -23.05 3.85
C ALA A 38 -11.91 -22.55 5.28
N GLU A 39 -11.24 -23.37 6.10
CA GLU A 39 -10.73 -22.99 7.42
C GLU A 39 -9.39 -22.24 7.35
N ALA A 40 -8.69 -22.28 6.21
CA ALA A 40 -7.42 -21.59 6.00
C ALA A 40 -7.65 -20.14 5.52
N GLY A 41 -7.54 -19.18 6.44
CA GLY A 41 -7.73 -17.77 6.11
C GLY A 41 -6.70 -17.21 5.12
N CYS A 42 -7.11 -16.31 4.24
CA CYS A 42 -6.27 -15.73 3.19
C CYS A 42 -6.24 -14.20 3.22
N PHE A 43 -5.14 -13.60 2.76
CA PHE A 43 -5.04 -12.17 2.46
C PHE A 43 -5.41 -11.87 1.00
N THR A 44 -5.79 -10.63 0.71
CA THR A 44 -6.01 -10.17 -0.67
C THR A 44 -4.69 -10.08 -1.45
N LYS A 45 -4.77 -10.22 -2.77
CA LYS A 45 -3.60 -10.26 -3.68
C LYS A 45 -2.70 -9.02 -3.62
N ASP A 46 -3.22 -7.89 -3.18
CA ASP A 46 -2.52 -6.62 -3.09
C ASP A 46 -1.82 -6.41 -1.74
N THR A 47 -1.90 -7.38 -0.83
CA THR A 47 -1.15 -7.37 0.44
C THR A 47 0.34 -7.47 0.19
N ILE A 48 1.12 -6.61 0.84
CA ILE A 48 2.58 -6.62 0.77
C ILE A 48 3.11 -7.69 1.74
N VAL A 49 4.03 -8.52 1.26
CA VAL A 49 4.70 -9.57 2.01
C VAL A 49 6.20 -9.30 2.01
N SER A 50 6.83 -9.27 3.19
CA SER A 50 8.28 -9.11 3.32
C SER A 50 8.99 -10.46 3.11
N THR A 51 9.86 -10.52 2.10
CA THR A 51 10.68 -11.70 1.78
C THR A 51 12.16 -11.38 1.94
N SER A 52 13.03 -12.39 1.91
CA SER A 52 14.48 -12.20 1.93
C SER A 52 15.02 -11.48 0.67
N GLU A 53 14.21 -11.39 -0.39
CA GLU A 53 14.56 -10.68 -1.63
C GLU A 53 13.95 -9.26 -1.66
N GLY A 54 13.22 -8.86 -0.61
CA GLY A 54 12.48 -7.61 -0.52
C GLY A 54 10.96 -7.79 -0.39
N PRO A 55 10.19 -6.70 -0.38
CA PRO A 55 8.73 -6.76 -0.40
C PRO A 55 8.20 -7.26 -1.74
N PHE A 56 7.07 -7.98 -1.71
CA PHE A 56 6.29 -8.33 -2.90
C PHE A 56 4.80 -8.20 -2.62
N HIS A 57 3.99 -7.90 -3.65
CA HIS A 57 2.56 -8.15 -3.52
C HIS A 57 2.29 -9.65 -3.59
N LEU A 58 1.42 -10.15 -2.71
CA LEU A 58 1.06 -11.56 -2.62
C LEU A 58 0.57 -12.14 -3.97
N GLY A 59 -0.12 -11.33 -4.77
CA GLY A 59 -0.61 -11.69 -6.09
C GLY A 59 0.50 -12.03 -7.07
N ASP A 60 1.65 -11.36 -6.97
CA ASP A 60 2.78 -11.57 -7.87
C ASP A 60 3.55 -12.83 -7.49
N LEU A 61 3.53 -13.20 -6.20
CA LEU A 61 4.18 -14.41 -5.69
C LEU A 61 3.57 -15.70 -6.27
N ARG A 62 2.33 -15.65 -6.80
CA ARG A 62 1.64 -16.80 -7.40
C ARG A 62 2.32 -17.31 -8.66
N ASP A 63 2.96 -16.42 -9.42
CA ASP A 63 3.57 -16.78 -10.70
C ASP A 63 4.95 -17.43 -10.53
N PHE A 64 5.51 -17.41 -9.31
CA PHE A 64 6.86 -17.88 -9.09
C PHE A 64 6.98 -19.41 -8.97
N ASN A 65 5.92 -20.18 -8.70
CA ASN A 65 5.99 -21.62 -8.37
C ASN A 65 7.13 -22.00 -7.39
N LYS A 66 7.64 -21.01 -6.65
CA LYS A 66 8.89 -21.07 -5.91
C LYS A 66 8.53 -21.04 -4.44
N LYS A 67 9.18 -21.92 -3.68
CA LYS A 67 9.25 -21.78 -2.24
C LYS A 67 10.01 -20.50 -1.93
N LEU A 68 9.34 -19.56 -1.29
CA LEU A 68 9.88 -18.22 -1.05
C LEU A 68 10.45 -18.17 0.36
N ASN A 69 11.59 -17.53 0.48
CA ASN A 69 12.17 -17.25 1.77
C ASN A 69 11.47 -16.03 2.36
N VAL A 70 10.56 -16.25 3.29
CA VAL A 70 9.81 -15.21 4.00
C VAL A 70 10.54 -14.82 5.26
N ILE A 71 10.49 -13.53 5.59
CA ILE A 71 11.00 -13.05 6.87
C ILE A 71 9.91 -13.35 7.90
N THR A 72 10.25 -13.95 9.03
CA THR A 72 9.32 -14.15 10.14
C THR A 72 9.28 -12.93 11.03
N GLN A 73 8.32 -12.92 11.96
CA GLN A 73 8.30 -11.96 13.06
C GLN A 73 9.68 -11.79 13.73
N ALA A 74 10.39 -12.90 13.99
CA ALA A 74 11.68 -12.89 14.70
C ALA A 74 12.85 -12.38 13.83
N GLY A 75 12.59 -11.94 12.60
CA GLY A 75 13.61 -11.57 11.63
C GLY A 75 14.32 -12.77 10.99
N SER A 76 14.00 -14.00 11.40
CA SER A 76 14.55 -15.20 10.78
C SER A 76 13.94 -15.43 9.40
N VAL A 77 14.70 -16.08 8.51
CA VAL A 77 14.25 -16.40 7.17
C VAL A 77 13.74 -17.85 7.16
N LEU A 78 12.48 -18.06 6.78
CA LEU A 78 11.88 -19.38 6.60
C LEU A 78 11.49 -19.61 5.15
N THR A 79 11.74 -20.82 4.66
CA THR A 79 11.28 -21.24 3.34
C THR A 79 9.79 -21.60 3.41
N SER A 80 8.96 -20.89 2.64
CA SER A 80 7.52 -21.12 2.59
C SER A 80 7.18 -22.44 1.89
N GLY A 81 6.00 -22.98 2.22
CA GLY A 81 5.43 -24.12 1.51
C GLY A 81 4.92 -23.79 0.11
N GLY A 82 4.94 -22.51 -0.29
CA GLY A 82 4.34 -21.98 -1.52
C GLY A 82 3.21 -20.99 -1.24
N VAL A 83 2.48 -20.62 -2.29
CA VAL A 83 1.33 -19.71 -2.23
C VAL A 83 0.07 -20.47 -2.62
N ALA A 84 -0.94 -20.49 -1.76
CA ALA A 84 -2.22 -21.14 -2.02
C ALA A 84 -3.27 -20.14 -2.56
N ARG A 85 -4.21 -20.62 -3.36
CA ARG A 85 -5.36 -19.84 -3.82
C ARG A 85 -6.53 -20.03 -2.85
N GLY A 86 -6.97 -18.95 -2.22
CA GLY A 86 -8.16 -18.96 -1.35
C GLY A 86 -9.51 -18.87 -2.08
N GLY A 87 -9.53 -18.70 -3.40
CA GLY A 87 -10.78 -18.51 -4.17
C GLY A 87 -11.42 -17.13 -3.95
N VAL A 88 -12.72 -17.03 -4.23
CA VAL A 88 -13.54 -15.82 -4.02
C VAL A 88 -14.27 -15.98 -2.69
N GLN A 89 -14.03 -15.05 -1.77
CA GLN A 89 -14.59 -15.04 -0.42
C GLN A 89 -14.87 -13.60 0.03
N ASP A 90 -15.68 -13.44 1.07
CA ASP A 90 -15.87 -12.15 1.73
C ASP A 90 -14.56 -11.62 2.30
N VAL A 91 -14.36 -10.30 2.15
CA VAL A 91 -13.13 -9.61 2.54
C VAL A 91 -13.40 -8.64 3.66
N PHE A 92 -12.58 -8.73 4.70
CA PHE A 92 -12.59 -7.89 5.89
C PHE A 92 -11.31 -7.06 5.92
N GLY A 93 -11.46 -5.76 6.18
CA GLY A 93 -10.35 -4.83 6.30
C GLY A 93 -9.94 -4.64 7.75
N LEU A 94 -8.64 -4.75 8.03
CA LEU A 94 -8.03 -4.31 9.29
C LEU A 94 -7.36 -2.96 9.07
N LEU A 95 -7.93 -1.94 9.71
CA LEU A 95 -7.45 -0.56 9.66
C LEU A 95 -6.69 -0.27 10.94
N THR A 96 -5.39 0.00 10.83
CA THR A 96 -4.56 0.45 11.95
C THR A 96 -4.14 1.91 11.72
N ASP A 97 -3.49 2.51 12.72
CA ASP A 97 -2.92 3.85 12.60
C ASP A 97 -1.72 3.88 11.67
N SER A 98 -1.19 2.75 11.20
CA SER A 98 0.02 2.67 10.35
C SER A 98 -0.15 1.83 9.08
N SER A 99 -1.28 1.14 8.92
CA SER A 99 -1.48 0.18 7.84
C SER A 99 -2.95 -0.04 7.51
N TYR A 100 -3.17 -0.60 6.32
CA TYR A 100 -4.46 -1.15 5.91
C TYR A 100 -4.25 -2.49 5.21
N ILE A 101 -4.69 -3.58 5.84
CA ILE A 101 -4.61 -4.93 5.29
C ILE A 101 -6.01 -5.52 5.13
N LYS A 102 -6.16 -6.45 4.18
CA LYS A 102 -7.46 -7.06 3.84
C LYS A 102 -7.32 -8.58 3.75
N GLY A 103 -8.24 -9.30 4.36
CA GLY A 103 -8.24 -10.76 4.34
C GLY A 103 -9.62 -11.35 4.60
N THR A 104 -9.72 -12.68 4.59
CA THR A 104 -10.95 -13.43 4.87
C THR A 104 -11.31 -13.34 6.35
N SER A 105 -12.56 -13.63 6.70
CA SER A 105 -13.07 -13.57 8.09
C SER A 105 -12.20 -14.35 9.08
N VAL A 106 -11.80 -15.56 8.70
CA VAL A 106 -11.03 -16.49 9.53
C VAL A 106 -9.52 -16.25 9.49
N HIS A 107 -9.04 -15.27 8.70
CA HIS A 107 -7.61 -14.96 8.68
C HIS A 107 -7.19 -14.40 10.04
N ARG A 108 -6.04 -14.85 10.56
CA ARG A 108 -5.59 -14.51 11.91
C ARG A 108 -4.37 -13.60 11.88
N VAL A 109 -4.37 -12.62 12.76
CA VAL A 109 -3.23 -11.74 13.01
C VAL A 109 -2.79 -11.86 14.46
N LEU A 110 -1.54 -11.50 14.73
CA LEU A 110 -1.02 -11.53 16.09
C LEU A 110 -1.45 -10.27 16.85
N ARG A 111 -2.39 -10.44 17.78
CA ARG A 111 -2.86 -9.41 18.72
C ARG A 111 -1.97 -9.40 19.96
N ILE A 112 -1.73 -8.21 20.51
CA ILE A 112 -1.06 -8.00 21.79
C ILE A 112 -2.12 -7.67 22.85
N SER A 113 -2.12 -8.46 23.92
CA SER A 113 -2.99 -8.28 25.09
C SER A 113 -2.41 -7.25 26.06
N GLY A 114 -3.24 -6.71 26.95
CA GLY A 114 -2.84 -5.68 27.92
C GLY A 114 -1.79 -6.13 28.95
N ASP A 115 -1.55 -7.43 29.09
CA ASP A 115 -0.50 -8.02 29.91
C ASP A 115 0.84 -8.22 29.16
N SER A 116 0.92 -7.71 27.92
CA SER A 116 2.02 -7.85 26.97
C SER A 116 2.18 -9.25 26.36
N THR A 117 1.22 -10.16 26.56
CA THR A 117 1.19 -11.44 25.85
C THR A 117 0.64 -11.31 24.43
N SER A 118 0.90 -12.28 23.56
CA SER A 118 0.40 -12.27 22.19
C SER A 118 -0.44 -13.49 21.85
N GLU A 119 -1.50 -13.29 21.07
CA GLU A 119 -2.44 -14.33 20.66
C GLU A 119 -2.86 -14.18 19.18
N MET A 120 -3.06 -15.30 18.50
CA MET A 120 -3.56 -15.29 17.11
C MET A 120 -5.07 -15.08 17.11
N THR A 121 -5.52 -13.91 16.66
CA THR A 121 -6.92 -13.49 16.68
C THR A 121 -7.44 -13.34 15.25
N ALA A 122 -8.65 -13.84 14.97
CA ALA A 122 -9.27 -13.70 13.65
C ALA A 122 -9.63 -12.23 13.36
N LEU A 123 -9.61 -11.83 12.08
CA LEU A 123 -9.90 -10.44 11.68
C LEU A 123 -11.26 -9.95 12.18
N THR A 124 -12.28 -10.82 12.20
CA THR A 124 -13.64 -10.47 12.67
C THR A 124 -13.77 -10.35 14.18
N ASP A 125 -12.80 -10.89 14.92
CA ASP A 125 -12.81 -10.91 16.39
C ASP A 125 -12.09 -9.70 16.98
N LEU A 126 -11.28 -9.01 16.18
CA LEU A 126 -10.62 -7.76 16.57
C LEU A 126 -11.63 -6.67 16.91
N ARG A 127 -11.23 -5.81 17.83
CA ARG A 127 -11.98 -4.65 18.30
C ARG A 127 -11.12 -3.40 18.18
N LYS A 128 -11.79 -2.26 18.04
CA LYS A 128 -11.10 -0.95 18.01
C LYS A 128 -10.30 -0.78 19.31
N GLY A 129 -9.03 -0.41 19.17
CA GLY A 129 -8.10 -0.26 20.29
C GLY A 129 -7.25 -1.52 20.55
N ASP A 130 -7.55 -2.64 19.90
CA ASP A 130 -6.63 -3.78 19.90
C ASP A 130 -5.31 -3.40 19.24
N LEU A 131 -4.24 -3.93 19.83
CA LEU A 131 -2.88 -3.74 19.38
C LEU A 131 -2.51 -4.95 18.55
N VAL A 132 -2.02 -4.72 17.34
CA VAL A 132 -1.62 -5.79 16.43
C VAL A 132 -0.15 -5.63 16.10
N LEU A 133 0.55 -6.75 15.98
CA LEU A 133 1.96 -6.72 15.66
C LEU A 133 2.15 -6.48 14.15
N CYS A 134 2.94 -5.47 13.81
CA CYS A 134 3.39 -5.23 12.45
C CYS A 134 4.85 -5.66 12.30
N GLN A 135 5.14 -6.44 11.27
CA GLN A 135 6.49 -6.86 10.95
C GLN A 135 7.19 -5.80 10.11
N LYS A 136 8.48 -5.56 10.40
CA LYS A 136 9.34 -4.71 9.57
C LYS A 136 9.88 -5.51 8.37
N GLY A 137 9.88 -4.88 7.20
CA GLY A 137 10.48 -5.43 6.00
C GLY A 137 11.94 -5.07 5.84
N ILE A 138 12.57 -5.62 4.81
CA ILE A 138 13.88 -5.19 4.31
C ILE A 138 13.72 -4.61 2.90
N PRO A 139 14.61 -3.70 2.47
CA PRO A 139 14.63 -3.22 1.09
C PRO A 139 14.79 -4.36 0.08
N GLY A 140 14.24 -4.17 -1.11
CA GLY A 140 14.45 -5.09 -2.21
C GLY A 140 15.83 -4.91 -2.86
N SER A 141 16.04 -5.65 -3.94
CA SER A 141 17.29 -5.61 -4.71
C SER A 141 17.08 -5.42 -6.22
N GLN A 142 15.83 -5.30 -6.67
CA GLN A 142 15.51 -5.26 -8.09
C GLN A 142 15.62 -3.84 -8.64
N VAL A 143 16.72 -3.55 -9.35
CA VAL A 143 16.90 -2.27 -10.03
C VAL A 143 15.77 -2.08 -11.07
N PRO A 144 15.01 -0.97 -11.03
CA PRO A 144 13.93 -0.72 -11.99
C PRO A 144 14.43 -0.66 -13.43
N VAL A 145 13.71 -1.31 -14.35
CA VAL A 145 14.04 -1.35 -15.79
C VAL A 145 12.84 -0.93 -16.64
N TYR A 146 13.07 -0.23 -17.75
CA TYR A 146 12.08 0.11 -18.77
C TYR A 146 12.69 -0.04 -20.16
N ASN A 147 12.04 -0.80 -21.06
CA ASN A 147 12.57 -1.13 -22.40
C ASN A 147 14.03 -1.61 -22.37
N ASP A 148 14.33 -2.54 -21.45
CA ASP A 148 15.67 -3.12 -21.22
C ASP A 148 16.74 -2.13 -20.72
N GLU A 149 16.38 -0.87 -20.45
CA GLU A 149 17.25 0.14 -19.86
C GLU A 149 17.01 0.28 -18.36
N ARG A 150 18.09 0.38 -17.58
CA ARG A 150 18.01 0.67 -16.14
C ARG A 150 17.55 2.11 -15.94
N LEU A 151 16.52 2.29 -15.11
CA LEU A 151 16.09 3.62 -14.68
C LEU A 151 17.08 4.18 -13.65
N ASP A 152 17.17 5.50 -13.57
CA ASP A 152 18.00 6.18 -12.58
C ASP A 152 17.21 6.46 -11.30
N VAL A 153 17.93 6.65 -10.20
CA VAL A 153 17.41 7.12 -8.91
C VAL A 153 16.67 8.45 -9.07
N SER A 154 17.13 9.30 -10.00
CA SER A 154 16.44 10.55 -10.34
C SER A 154 15.04 10.34 -10.93
N ASP A 155 14.82 9.29 -11.74
CA ASP A 155 13.50 8.93 -12.26
C ASP A 155 12.54 8.55 -11.12
N ALA A 156 13.03 7.83 -10.10
CA ALA A 156 12.23 7.46 -8.94
C ALA A 156 11.81 8.68 -8.12
N GLN A 157 12.70 9.66 -7.96
CA GLN A 157 12.39 10.93 -7.30
C GLN A 157 11.34 11.74 -8.07
N GLU A 158 11.48 11.86 -9.40
CA GLU A 158 10.51 12.56 -10.23
C GLU A 158 9.13 11.89 -10.16
N LEU A 159 9.09 10.55 -10.20
CA LEU A 159 7.87 9.79 -9.99
C LEU A 159 7.21 10.11 -8.64
N GLY A 160 7.97 10.08 -7.55
CA GLY A 160 7.46 10.39 -6.21
C GLY A 160 6.77 11.76 -6.18
N LYS A 161 7.42 12.78 -6.74
CA LYS A 161 6.89 14.15 -6.83
C LYS A 161 5.58 14.21 -7.61
N HIS A 162 5.51 13.50 -8.74
CA HIS A 162 4.28 13.44 -9.54
C HIS A 162 3.14 12.76 -8.81
N ILE A 163 3.37 11.61 -8.16
CA ILE A 163 2.31 10.94 -7.40
C ILE A 163 1.82 11.83 -6.24
N SER A 164 2.72 12.52 -5.53
CA SER A 164 2.30 13.45 -4.48
C SER A 164 1.46 14.61 -5.01
N ASN A 165 1.84 15.22 -6.13
CA ASN A 165 1.06 16.31 -6.72
C ASN A 165 -0.33 15.84 -7.17
N MET A 166 -0.40 14.69 -7.85
CA MET A 166 -1.68 14.09 -8.25
C MET A 166 -2.54 13.71 -7.03
N SER A 167 -1.91 13.23 -5.96
CA SER A 167 -2.57 12.94 -4.70
C SER A 167 -3.25 14.20 -4.13
N MET A 168 -2.54 15.32 -4.09
CA MET A 168 -3.10 16.62 -3.67
C MET A 168 -4.21 17.13 -4.58
N ASP A 169 -4.05 17.01 -5.91
CA ASP A 169 -5.05 17.48 -6.87
C ASP A 169 -6.36 16.70 -6.75
N ASN A 170 -6.27 15.37 -6.58
CA ASN A 170 -7.43 14.48 -6.40
C ASN A 170 -8.20 14.78 -5.11
N ILE A 171 -7.50 15.12 -4.03
CA ILE A 171 -8.07 15.53 -2.73
C ILE A 171 -8.90 16.82 -2.86
N GLN A 172 -8.58 17.70 -3.80
CA GLN A 172 -9.26 18.99 -4.00
C GLN A 172 -10.43 18.97 -5.01
N GLY A 173 -10.79 17.79 -5.55
CA GLY A 173 -11.78 17.63 -6.62
C GLY A 173 -12.74 16.46 -6.41
N SER A 174 -13.41 16.39 -5.26
CA SER A 174 -14.22 15.24 -4.81
C SER A 174 -15.43 14.84 -5.67
N GLY A 175 -15.76 15.58 -6.75
CA GLY A 175 -16.90 15.31 -7.63
C GLY A 175 -16.61 14.43 -8.86
N LEU A 176 -15.38 13.95 -9.03
CA LEU A 176 -14.92 13.32 -10.28
C LEU A 176 -14.52 11.84 -10.13
N TYR A 177 -14.98 11.17 -9.07
CA TYR A 177 -14.72 9.74 -8.78
C TYR A 177 -15.52 8.76 -9.68
N LEU A 178 -15.62 9.06 -10.97
CA LEU A 178 -16.18 8.15 -11.97
C LEU A 178 -15.29 8.19 -13.21
N SER A 179 -14.74 7.04 -13.56
CA SER A 179 -13.85 6.74 -14.70
C SER A 179 -12.36 7.01 -14.48
N ASP A 180 -11.56 6.17 -15.16
CA ASP A 180 -10.10 6.13 -15.24
C ASP A 180 -9.45 7.41 -15.82
N LYS A 181 -9.92 8.59 -15.41
CA LYS A 181 -9.55 9.88 -16.00
C LYS A 181 -8.96 10.80 -14.95
N PHE A 182 -7.66 11.04 -15.15
CA PHE A 182 -6.86 12.03 -14.45
C PHE A 182 -7.42 13.44 -14.63
N HIS A 183 -7.58 14.19 -13.54
CA HIS A 183 -7.95 15.60 -13.57
C HIS A 183 -6.79 16.48 -13.06
N ASN A 184 -5.96 16.96 -13.98
CA ASN A 184 -5.13 18.14 -13.73
C ASN A 184 -6.00 19.39 -14.04
N LYS A 185 -6.23 20.25 -13.05
CA LYS A 185 -7.01 21.51 -13.21
C LYS A 185 -6.49 22.41 -14.33
N SER A 186 -5.24 22.26 -14.73
CA SER A 186 -4.62 23.05 -15.80
C SER A 186 -4.70 22.41 -17.19
N GLY A 187 -5.24 21.18 -17.34
CA GLY A 187 -5.38 20.51 -18.64
C GLY A 187 -4.05 20.10 -19.33
N TYR A 188 -2.90 20.44 -18.76
CA TYR A 188 -1.59 20.06 -19.28
C TYR A 188 -1.07 18.79 -18.58
N PHE A 189 -1.34 17.64 -19.17
CA PHE A 189 -0.47 16.48 -18.96
C PHE A 189 0.80 16.73 -19.77
N SER A 190 1.90 17.10 -19.11
CA SER A 190 3.16 17.19 -19.83
C SER A 190 3.57 15.79 -20.28
N ILE A 191 4.15 15.68 -21.48
CA ILE A 191 4.69 14.42 -22.02
C ILE A 191 5.67 13.79 -21.00
N ASN A 192 6.37 14.62 -20.23
CA ASN A 192 7.29 14.17 -19.18
C ASN A 192 6.58 13.40 -18.06
N ILE A 193 5.44 13.90 -17.54
CA ILE A 193 4.67 13.19 -16.49
C ILE A 193 4.19 11.83 -17.02
N TYR A 194 3.60 11.79 -18.22
CA TYR A 194 3.13 10.55 -18.81
C TYR A 194 4.28 9.55 -19.03
N ASN A 195 5.42 10.02 -19.52
CA ASN A 195 6.60 9.18 -19.72
C ASN A 195 7.12 8.59 -18.40
N VAL A 196 7.19 9.39 -17.34
CA VAL A 196 7.62 8.92 -16.02
C VAL A 196 6.63 7.90 -15.46
N LEU A 197 5.32 8.17 -15.49
CA LEU A 197 4.32 7.20 -15.01
C LEU A 197 4.37 5.88 -15.79
N LYS A 198 4.55 5.96 -17.11
CA LYS A 198 4.65 4.80 -18.00
C LYS A 198 5.92 3.98 -17.74
N LYS A 199 7.06 4.62 -17.42
CA LYS A 199 8.32 3.94 -17.06
C LYS A 199 8.11 2.98 -15.88
N PHE A 200 7.26 3.37 -14.91
CA PHE A 200 7.04 2.61 -13.68
C PHE A 200 5.76 1.79 -13.65
N ASP A 201 4.92 1.86 -14.67
CA ASP A 201 3.55 1.28 -14.67
C ASP A 201 2.74 1.77 -13.45
N ALA A 202 2.82 3.08 -13.20
CA ALA A 202 2.34 3.68 -11.96
C ALA A 202 0.85 4.00 -11.99
N PHE A 203 0.16 3.61 -10.91
CA PHE A 203 -1.23 3.98 -10.66
C PHE A 203 -1.33 4.74 -9.32
N VAL A 204 -2.06 5.86 -9.28
CA VAL A 204 -2.00 6.84 -8.17
C VAL A 204 -2.44 6.28 -6.82
N PHE A 205 -3.08 5.11 -6.79
CA PHE A 205 -3.62 4.53 -5.55
C PHE A 205 -2.66 3.60 -4.82
N ARG A 206 -1.50 3.25 -5.40
CA ARG A 206 -0.49 2.34 -4.81
C ARG A 206 0.93 2.77 -5.17
N ILE A 207 1.90 2.29 -4.40
CA ILE A 207 3.30 2.38 -4.82
C ILE A 207 3.52 1.43 -6.01
N PRO A 208 4.17 1.89 -7.10
CA PRO A 208 4.47 1.01 -8.22
C PRO A 208 5.41 -0.13 -7.80
N LYS A 209 5.15 -1.34 -8.30
CA LYS A 209 5.95 -2.55 -8.00
C LYS A 209 7.44 -2.34 -8.18
N LYS A 210 7.81 -1.64 -9.27
CA LYS A 210 9.22 -1.33 -9.56
C LYS A 210 9.89 -0.51 -8.46
N ILE A 211 9.16 0.35 -7.76
CA ILE A 211 9.68 1.07 -6.58
C ILE A 211 9.65 0.18 -5.35
N LEU A 212 8.54 -0.53 -5.13
CA LEU A 212 8.40 -1.43 -3.98
C LEU A 212 9.56 -2.44 -3.93
N TYR A 213 9.92 -3.04 -5.07
CA TYR A 213 10.92 -4.12 -5.17
C TYR A 213 12.36 -3.59 -5.27
N ALA A 214 12.52 -2.26 -5.28
CA ALA A 214 13.79 -1.62 -5.56
C ALA A 214 14.77 -1.65 -4.38
N PRO A 215 16.06 -1.45 -4.67
CA PRO A 215 17.06 -1.11 -3.67
C PRO A 215 16.69 0.15 -2.87
N LYS A 216 17.26 0.23 -1.66
CA LYS A 216 16.98 1.27 -0.67
C LYS A 216 17.13 2.69 -1.25
N GLU A 217 18.10 2.93 -2.12
CA GLU A 217 18.36 4.23 -2.74
C GLU A 217 17.22 4.72 -3.67
N TYR A 218 16.57 3.83 -4.41
CA TYR A 218 15.41 4.17 -5.25
C TYR A 218 14.18 4.46 -4.40
N VAL A 219 13.98 3.68 -3.33
CA VAL A 219 12.90 3.91 -2.37
C VAL A 219 13.10 5.25 -1.66
N ALA A 220 14.32 5.55 -1.22
CA ALA A 220 14.66 6.82 -0.59
C ALA A 220 14.41 8.00 -1.54
N ALA A 221 14.83 7.89 -2.80
CA ALA A 221 14.60 8.91 -3.81
C ALA A 221 13.11 9.12 -4.10
N TYR A 222 12.34 8.03 -4.24
CA TYR A 222 10.89 8.10 -4.38
C TYR A 222 10.24 8.82 -3.20
N LEU A 223 10.56 8.43 -1.96
CA LEU A 223 10.04 9.08 -0.76
C LEU A 223 10.44 10.56 -0.70
N ARG A 224 11.69 10.89 -1.02
CA ARG A 224 12.18 12.27 -1.10
C ARG A 224 11.34 13.10 -2.07
N GLY A 225 11.09 12.57 -3.27
CA GLY A 225 10.26 13.21 -4.28
C GLY A 225 8.81 13.36 -3.83
N TYR A 226 8.25 12.32 -3.22
CA TYR A 226 6.87 12.33 -2.70
C TYR A 226 6.68 13.42 -1.66
N PHE A 227 7.55 13.49 -0.66
CA PHE A 227 7.49 14.55 0.33
C PHE A 227 7.81 15.92 -0.29
N ASP A 228 8.74 16.06 -1.24
CA ASP A 228 8.96 17.35 -1.94
C ASP A 228 7.71 17.87 -2.67
N GLY A 229 6.87 16.98 -3.20
CA GLY A 229 5.66 17.37 -3.93
C GLY A 229 4.54 17.92 -3.05
N GLY A 230 4.38 17.45 -1.82
CA GLY A 230 3.17 17.71 -1.02
C GLY A 230 3.36 17.81 0.49
N THR A 231 4.58 18.04 0.98
CA THR A 231 4.81 18.14 2.42
C THR A 231 4.22 19.41 3.01
N ARG A 232 3.58 19.25 4.18
CA ARG A 232 3.30 20.33 5.11
C ARG A 232 4.20 20.17 6.34
N PHE A 233 4.81 21.27 6.75
CA PHE A 233 5.66 21.33 7.92
C PHE A 233 4.93 21.94 9.08
N HIS A 234 4.98 21.25 10.21
CA HIS A 234 4.60 21.79 11.49
C HIS A 234 5.81 21.70 12.43
N LEU A 235 5.85 22.55 13.46
CA LEU A 235 6.94 22.60 14.44
C LEU A 235 7.26 21.26 15.11
N ASN A 236 6.35 20.29 15.04
CA ASN A 236 6.43 19.00 15.71
C ASN A 236 6.21 17.78 14.80
N ARG A 237 6.01 17.96 13.49
CA ARG A 237 5.74 16.85 12.56
C ARG A 237 5.98 17.20 11.09
N ILE A 238 6.29 16.18 10.31
CA ILE A 238 6.32 16.19 8.85
C ILE A 238 5.08 15.44 8.37
N THR A 239 4.32 16.03 7.45
CA THR A 239 3.11 15.38 6.91
C THR A 239 3.07 15.42 5.40
N ALA A 240 2.63 14.33 4.76
CA ALA A 240 2.38 14.28 3.32
C ALA A 240 0.98 13.70 3.03
N THR A 241 0.27 14.28 2.06
CA THR A 241 -1.10 13.90 1.73
C THR A 241 -1.16 12.70 0.79
N ALA A 242 -2.06 11.75 1.08
CA ALA A 242 -2.36 10.59 0.27
C ALA A 242 -3.84 10.56 -0.16
N ALA A 243 -4.09 10.31 -1.46
CA ALA A 243 -5.43 10.30 -2.05
C ALA A 243 -6.31 9.14 -1.56
N CYS A 244 -5.69 8.04 -1.11
CA CYS A 244 -6.39 6.90 -0.54
C CYS A 244 -5.56 6.26 0.58
N ARG A 245 -6.21 5.40 1.36
CA ARG A 245 -5.59 4.73 2.51
C ARG A 245 -4.55 3.70 2.09
N GLU A 246 -4.75 3.04 0.94
CA GLU A 246 -3.80 2.08 0.41
C GLU A 246 -2.46 2.73 0.07
N LEU A 247 -2.49 3.88 -0.62
CA LEU A 247 -1.27 4.65 -0.89
C LEU A 247 -0.60 5.10 0.41
N ALA A 248 -1.38 5.61 1.38
CA ALA A 248 -0.86 6.00 2.68
C ALA A 248 -0.18 4.83 3.40
N SER A 249 -0.81 3.66 3.40
CA SER A 249 -0.27 2.43 3.99
C SER A 249 1.01 1.97 3.29
N ASP A 250 1.06 2.01 1.96
CA ASP A 250 2.27 1.66 1.22
C ASP A 250 3.42 2.65 1.53
N ILE A 251 3.14 3.96 1.66
CA ILE A 251 4.15 4.96 2.03
C ILE A 251 4.68 4.70 3.45
N VAL A 252 3.79 4.43 4.41
CA VAL A 252 4.21 4.06 5.77
C VAL A 252 5.04 2.78 5.75
N TYR A 253 4.67 1.78 4.94
CA TYR A 253 5.48 0.58 4.74
C TYR A 253 6.89 0.92 4.21
N LEU A 254 7.00 1.78 3.19
CA LEU A 254 8.30 2.21 2.66
C LEU A 254 9.14 2.95 3.71
N LEU A 255 8.54 3.83 4.52
CA LEU A 255 9.22 4.52 5.63
C LEU A 255 9.75 3.53 6.68
N ASN A 256 8.98 2.48 6.98
CA ASN A 256 9.40 1.43 7.90
C ASN A 256 10.64 0.65 7.43
N LEU A 257 10.94 0.61 6.12
CA LEU A 257 12.18 0.02 5.59
C LEU A 257 13.44 0.80 6.02
N PHE A 258 13.26 2.05 6.44
CA PHE A 258 14.29 2.92 7.01
C PHE A 258 14.18 3.06 8.52
N GLU A 259 13.35 2.21 9.14
CA GLU A 259 13.02 2.28 10.56
C GLU A 259 12.45 3.65 10.99
N ILE A 260 11.68 4.28 10.11
CA ILE A 260 10.99 5.54 10.39
C ILE A 260 9.53 5.19 10.68
N ASN A 261 9.09 5.42 11.92
CA ASN A 261 7.71 5.20 12.31
C ASN A 261 6.84 6.36 11.80
N ALA A 262 5.71 6.02 11.19
CA ALA A 262 4.74 6.99 10.69
C ALA A 262 3.32 6.51 10.92
N GLU A 263 2.40 7.48 11.01
CA GLU A 263 0.97 7.26 11.25
C GLU A 263 0.15 7.76 10.07
N ILE A 264 -1.03 7.20 9.89
CA ILE A 264 -2.03 7.58 8.89
C ILE A 264 -3.17 8.27 9.64
N THR A 265 -3.38 9.54 9.35
CA THR A 265 -4.50 10.30 9.86
C THR A 265 -5.51 10.57 8.75
N THR A 266 -6.80 10.58 9.10
CA THR A 266 -7.86 10.95 8.15
C THR A 266 -8.09 12.45 8.22
N THR A 267 -8.18 13.09 7.08
CA THR A 267 -8.53 14.52 6.95
C THR A 267 -9.91 14.64 6.28
N LEU A 268 -10.45 15.86 6.22
CA LEU A 268 -11.73 16.13 5.55
C LEU A 268 -11.74 15.74 4.07
N THR A 269 -10.57 15.66 3.45
CA THR A 269 -10.43 15.55 1.98
C THR A 269 -9.62 14.33 1.55
N GLY A 270 -9.06 13.56 2.47
CA GLY A 270 -8.22 12.39 2.16
C GLY A 270 -7.45 11.87 3.38
N PHE A 271 -6.24 11.38 3.17
CA PHE A 271 -5.38 10.84 4.21
C PHE A 271 -4.08 11.64 4.32
N GLU A 272 -3.46 11.65 5.48
CA GLU A 272 -2.13 12.24 5.71
C GLU A 272 -1.24 11.21 6.40
N VAL A 273 -0.05 10.99 5.83
CA VAL A 273 1.05 10.28 6.48
C VAL A 273 1.79 11.27 7.37
N VAL A 274 1.99 10.92 8.64
CA VAL A 274 2.52 11.80 9.68
C VAL A 274 3.75 11.17 10.33
N ILE A 275 4.87 11.88 10.32
CA ILE A 275 6.09 11.55 11.06
C ILE A 275 6.22 12.58 12.18
N SER A 276 6.15 12.15 13.45
CA SER A 276 6.11 13.06 14.61
C SER A 276 7.15 12.77 15.70
N GLY A 277 7.73 11.57 15.71
CA GLY A 277 8.82 11.21 16.61
C GLY A 277 10.10 11.95 16.22
N ARG A 278 10.82 12.47 17.22
CA ARG A 278 12.08 13.19 16.97
C ARG A 278 13.11 12.31 16.28
N ASP A 279 13.30 11.09 16.78
CA ASP A 279 14.24 10.12 16.20
C ASP A 279 13.83 9.72 14.78
N ASP A 280 12.53 9.60 14.51
CA ASP A 280 12.00 9.29 13.18
C ASP A 280 12.24 10.46 12.20
N ILE A 281 12.06 11.71 12.65
CA ILE A 281 12.36 12.91 11.85
C ILE A 281 13.86 13.00 11.56
N ASP A 282 14.72 12.73 12.55
CA ASP A 282 16.17 12.76 12.35
C ASP A 282 16.63 11.67 11.39
N ARG A 283 16.09 10.44 11.51
CA ARG A 283 16.30 9.36 10.53
C ARG A 283 15.79 9.76 9.14
N PHE A 284 14.62 10.37 9.04
CA PHE A 284 14.08 10.85 7.77
C PHE A 284 15.03 11.86 7.09
N ARG A 285 15.61 12.79 7.84
CA ARG A 285 16.59 13.75 7.32
C ARG A 285 17.89 13.09 6.85
N GLN A 286 18.32 12.03 7.53
CA GLN A 286 19.58 11.33 7.24
C GLN A 286 19.42 10.35 6.08
N GLU A 287 18.43 9.47 6.16
CA GLU A 287 18.24 8.33 5.27
C GLU A 287 17.52 8.69 3.97
N ILE A 288 16.49 9.54 4.06
CA ILE A 288 15.76 10.04 2.88
C ILE A 288 16.47 11.27 2.28
N GLU A 289 17.39 11.86 3.03
CA GLU A 289 18.14 13.08 2.68
C GLU A 289 17.24 14.30 2.40
N PHE A 290 16.12 14.37 3.09
CA PHE A 290 15.17 15.48 2.96
C PHE A 290 15.47 16.57 3.99
N LEU A 291 15.44 17.84 3.57
CA LEU A 291 15.64 19.02 4.44
C LEU A 291 16.86 18.94 5.37
N LYS A 292 18.05 18.68 4.83
CA LYS A 292 19.23 18.47 5.66
C LYS A 292 19.53 19.59 6.66
N ASN A 293 19.06 20.85 6.51
CA ASN A 293 19.27 21.93 7.52
C ASN A 293 18.25 23.11 7.50
N THR A 294 17.05 22.96 6.93
CA THR A 294 16.19 24.14 6.64
C THR A 294 15.03 24.37 7.61
N HIS A 295 14.63 23.40 8.42
CA HIS A 295 13.43 23.49 9.26
C HIS A 295 13.72 23.13 10.73
N ASP A 296 13.14 23.91 11.65
CA ASP A 296 13.18 23.65 13.09
C ASP A 296 12.06 22.68 13.50
N PHE A 297 12.46 21.57 14.13
CA PHE A 297 11.56 20.54 14.68
C PHE A 297 11.75 20.39 16.20
N SER A 298 12.22 21.43 16.89
CA SER A 298 12.40 21.44 18.34
C SER A 298 11.13 21.08 19.14
N GLY A 299 9.94 21.20 18.53
CA GLY A 299 8.66 20.77 19.11
C GLY A 299 8.32 19.29 18.95
N ALA A 300 9.14 18.50 18.24
CA ALA A 300 8.92 17.06 18.05
C ALA A 300 9.03 16.29 19.36
N ARG A 301 8.21 15.26 19.52
CA ARG A 301 8.15 14.49 20.78
C ARG A 301 9.29 13.48 20.84
N VAL A 302 9.89 13.36 22.03
CA VAL A 302 11.00 12.42 22.30
C VAL A 302 10.49 11.01 22.67
N LYS A 303 9.19 10.83 22.93
CA LYS A 303 8.61 9.54 23.32
C LYS A 303 7.31 9.23 22.55
N PRO A 304 7.05 7.96 22.22
CA PRO A 304 5.76 7.54 21.67
C PRO A 304 4.64 7.81 22.68
N VAL A 305 3.43 7.98 22.17
CA VAL A 305 2.22 8.22 22.96
C VAL A 305 2.05 7.06 23.95
N ASN A 306 1.82 7.40 25.22
CA ASN A 306 1.66 6.51 26.35
C ASN A 306 0.47 5.55 26.11
N SER A 307 0.71 4.40 25.50
CA SER A 307 -0.33 3.42 25.12
C SER A 307 -0.81 2.56 26.29
N GLY A 308 -0.28 2.77 27.51
CA GLY A 308 -0.48 1.87 28.64
C GLY A 308 0.25 0.53 28.50
N ILE A 309 0.93 0.30 27.37
CA ILE A 309 1.77 -0.87 27.11
C ILE A 309 3.16 -0.60 27.65
N ASP A 310 3.68 -1.51 28.45
CA ASP A 310 5.09 -1.55 28.79
C ASP A 310 5.88 -2.09 27.59
N TYR A 311 6.26 -1.18 26.69
CA TYR A 311 7.08 -1.51 25.51
C TYR A 311 8.44 -2.10 25.89
N GLU A 312 9.01 -1.72 27.03
CA GLU A 312 10.29 -2.25 27.48
C GLU A 312 10.15 -3.73 27.86
N LYS A 313 9.11 -4.06 28.63
CA LYS A 313 8.74 -5.45 28.93
C LYS A 313 8.45 -6.24 27.65
N LEU A 314 7.69 -5.67 26.70
CA LEU A 314 7.36 -6.35 25.44
C LEU A 314 8.63 -6.62 24.58
N CYS A 315 9.53 -5.65 24.50
CA CYS A 315 10.83 -5.82 23.84
C CYS A 315 11.73 -6.83 24.56
N GLN A 316 11.71 -6.87 25.90
CA GLN A 316 12.47 -7.86 26.69
C GLN A 316 11.91 -9.28 26.51
N GLU A 317 10.60 -9.47 26.59
CA GLU A 317 9.96 -10.76 26.29
C GLU A 317 10.24 -11.21 24.85
N TYR A 318 10.25 -10.26 23.92
CA TYR A 318 10.58 -10.51 22.53
C TYR A 318 12.04 -10.95 22.36
N ASN A 319 12.99 -10.20 22.90
CA ASN A 319 14.42 -10.51 22.82
C ASN A 319 14.76 -11.83 23.54
N ALA A 320 14.08 -12.14 24.65
CA ALA A 320 14.25 -13.39 25.38
C ALA A 320 13.76 -14.63 24.62
N ARG A 321 12.92 -14.47 23.58
CA ARG A 321 12.43 -15.56 22.72
C ARG A 321 13.25 -15.76 21.46
N VAL A 322 14.23 -14.92 21.18
CA VAL A 322 15.21 -15.17 20.11
C VAL A 322 16.23 -16.18 20.67
N PRO A 323 16.29 -17.43 20.19
CA PRO A 323 17.37 -18.32 20.59
C PRO A 323 18.68 -17.70 20.12
N GLU A 324 19.67 -17.59 21.00
CA GLU A 324 21.05 -17.32 20.63
C GLU A 324 21.48 -18.41 19.62
N MET A 325 21.45 -18.08 18.33
CA MET A 325 22.05 -18.89 17.28
C MET A 325 23.35 -18.22 16.88
N SER A 326 24.40 -18.58 17.62
CA SER A 326 25.79 -18.64 17.16
C SER A 326 25.92 -19.56 15.94
#